data_AF-A0A6P0TW45-F1
#
_entry.id   AF-A0A6P0TW45-F1
#
_cell.length_a   1.000
_cell.length_b   1.000
_cell.length_c   1.000
_cell.angle_alpha   90.00
_cell.angle_beta   90.00
_cell.angle_gamma   90.00
#
_symmetry.space_group_name_H-M   'P 1'
#
loop_
_entity.id
_entity.type
_entity.pdbx_description
1 polymer ?
#
loop_
_entity_poly.entity_id
_entity_poly.type
_entity_poly.pdbx_seq_one_letter_code
_entity_poly.pdbx_strand_id
1 'polypeptide(L)'
;MLVLLSTGMFREALESCCQRFGVELIKVNPAFTSVIGMINYMAKYGLNSGTAAALVIGRRALKLSEKIPKCLLRPEDVNKHDWSHWRRVASFIKLHRIRRTQLFQWRKALEGILTHSLWAEHQQSMQVHIETGDPRNHLQSPMANV
;
A
#
# COMPACT_ATOMS: atom_id res chain seq x y z
N MET A 1 19.73 -19.76 19.33
CA MET A 1 20.16 -18.98 20.51
C MET A 1 21.10 -17.81 20.17
N LEU A 2 21.96 -17.89 19.14
CA LEU A 2 23.00 -16.87 18.88
C LEU A 2 22.52 -15.49 18.35
N VAL A 3 21.40 -15.41 17.63
CA VAL A 3 20.96 -14.15 16.98
C VAL A 3 20.40 -13.13 17.97
N LEU A 4 19.77 -13.60 19.06
CA LEU A 4 19.10 -12.73 20.04
C LEU A 4 20.10 -11.85 20.82
N LEU A 5 21.26 -12.41 21.18
CA LEU A 5 22.33 -11.71 21.89
C LEU A 5 22.86 -10.50 21.09
N SER A 6 23.14 -10.68 19.81
CA SER A 6 23.69 -9.63 18.96
C SER A 6 22.76 -8.42 18.82
N THR A 7 21.46 -8.64 18.65
CA THR A 7 20.49 -7.54 18.45
C THR A 7 20.27 -6.69 19.71
N GLY A 8 20.32 -7.30 20.90
CA GLY A 8 20.21 -6.58 22.17
C GLY A 8 21.45 -5.74 22.46
N MET A 9 22.63 -6.36 22.35
CA MET A 9 23.91 -5.69 22.57
C MET A 9 24.12 -4.48 21.63
N PHE A 10 23.70 -4.61 20.37
CA PHE A 10 23.78 -3.50 19.41
C PHE A 10 22.92 -2.30 19.83
N ARG A 11 21.71 -2.55 20.37
CA ARG A 11 20.82 -1.48 20.84
C ARG A 11 21.38 -0.78 22.07
N GLU A 12 21.90 -1.54 23.02
CA GLU A 12 22.53 -1.01 24.24
C GLU A 12 23.77 -0.17 23.91
N ALA A 13 24.61 -0.66 22.98
CA ALA A 13 25.76 0.10 22.51
C ALA A 13 25.36 1.41 21.82
N LEU A 14 24.29 1.39 21.01
CA LEU A 14 23.72 2.60 20.39
C LEU A 14 23.21 3.58 21.44
N GLU A 15 22.45 3.10 22.43
CA GLU A 15 21.92 3.92 23.53
C GLU A 15 23.05 4.59 24.32
N SER A 16 24.09 3.84 24.67
CA SER A 16 25.27 4.36 25.36
C SER A 16 26.01 5.41 24.52
N CYS A 17 26.19 5.16 23.22
CA CYS A 17 26.83 6.15 22.32
C CYS A 17 26.01 7.44 22.23
N CYS A 18 24.70 7.34 21.99
CA CYS A 18 23.81 8.50 21.93
C CYS A 18 23.87 9.34 23.21
N GLN A 19 23.85 8.69 24.38
CA GLN A 19 23.99 9.37 25.67
C GLN A 19 25.34 10.09 25.80
N ARG A 20 26.44 9.44 25.43
CA ARG A 20 27.80 10.02 25.51
C ARG A 20 27.98 11.25 24.61
N PHE A 21 27.34 11.27 23.44
CA PHE A 21 27.43 12.38 22.49
C PHE A 21 26.31 13.41 22.64
N GLY A 22 25.39 13.24 23.60
CA GLY A 22 24.26 14.15 23.79
C GLY A 22 23.25 14.13 22.63
N VAL A 23 23.15 13.01 21.91
CA VAL A 23 22.23 12.84 20.77
C VAL A 23 20.95 12.15 21.24
N GLU A 24 19.80 12.71 20.89
CA GLU A 24 18.50 12.11 21.21
C GLU A 24 18.25 10.84 20.37
N LEU A 25 17.89 9.73 21.03
CA LEU A 25 17.50 8.49 20.37
C LEU A 25 15.99 8.29 20.39
N ILE A 26 15.35 8.44 19.23
CA ILE A 26 13.90 8.22 19.07
C ILE A 26 13.63 6.78 18.63
N LYS A 27 12.93 6.03 19.48
CA LYS A 27 12.51 4.64 19.18
C LYS A 27 11.20 4.64 18.41
N VAL A 28 11.21 4.13 17.18
CA VAL A 28 10.01 4.02 16.33
C VAL A 28 9.68 2.56 16.03
N ASN A 29 8.40 2.25 15.80
CA ASN A 29 7.97 0.93 15.38
C ASN A 29 8.55 0.61 13.97
N PRO A 30 9.33 -0.47 13.79
CA PRO A 30 9.94 -0.80 12.49
C PRO A 30 9.00 -1.58 11.54
N ALA A 31 7.74 -1.84 11.93
CA ALA A 31 6.82 -2.70 11.17
C ALA A 31 6.65 -2.25 9.71
N PHE A 32 6.84 -3.18 8.77
CA PHE A 32 6.65 -3.00 7.32
C PHE A 32 7.52 -1.92 6.65
N THR A 33 8.52 -1.35 7.34
CA THR A 33 9.38 -0.27 6.83
C THR A 33 10.02 -0.57 5.47
N SER A 34 10.47 -1.81 5.28
CA SER A 34 11.05 -2.25 4.00
C SER A 34 10.03 -2.29 2.87
N VAL A 35 8.83 -2.84 3.11
CA VAL A 35 7.75 -2.94 2.10
C VAL A 35 7.24 -1.56 1.72
N ILE A 36 7.00 -0.71 2.73
CA ILE A 36 6.55 0.67 2.54
C ILE A 36 7.60 1.46 1.75
N GLY A 37 8.87 1.36 2.14
CA GLY A 37 9.97 2.05 1.46
C GLY A 37 10.06 1.65 -0.01
N MET A 38 9.99 0.34 -0.29
CA MET A 38 10.04 -0.17 -1.66
C MET A 38 8.89 0.33 -2.53
N ILE A 39 7.67 0.39 -2.00
CA ILE A 39 6.48 0.78 -2.77
C ILE A 39 6.34 2.29 -2.91
N ASN A 40 6.52 3.05 -1.82
CA ASN A 40 6.26 4.49 -1.82
C ASN A 40 7.45 5.33 -2.32
N TYR A 41 8.69 4.87 -2.07
CA TYR A 41 9.87 5.74 -2.15
C TYR A 41 10.96 5.27 -3.10
N MET A 42 11.10 3.96 -3.30
CA MET A 42 12.21 3.41 -4.10
C MET A 42 12.17 3.88 -5.56
N ALA A 43 11.01 3.72 -6.23
CA ALA A 43 10.84 4.19 -7.60
C ALA A 43 10.73 5.73 -7.70
N LYS A 44 10.14 6.38 -6.68
CA LYS A 44 9.91 7.83 -6.67
C LYS A 44 11.21 8.63 -6.55
N TYR A 45 12.14 8.16 -5.73
CA TYR A 45 13.38 8.85 -5.41
C TYR A 45 14.64 8.12 -5.91
N GLY A 46 14.47 7.02 -6.66
CA GLY A 46 15.60 6.22 -7.15
C GLY A 46 16.46 5.59 -6.05
N LEU A 47 15.88 5.34 -4.88
CA LEU A 47 16.61 4.84 -3.71
C LEU A 47 16.83 3.33 -3.79
N ASN A 48 17.83 2.82 -3.06
CA ASN A 48 17.91 1.38 -2.79
C ASN A 48 16.90 0.97 -1.70
N SER A 49 16.63 -0.34 -1.58
CA SER A 49 15.63 -0.85 -0.63
C SER A 49 15.94 -0.53 0.84
N GLY A 50 17.21 -0.46 1.23
CA GLY A 50 17.65 -0.14 2.60
C GLY A 50 17.47 1.34 2.92
N THR A 51 17.95 2.23 2.05
CA THR A 51 17.79 3.69 2.17
C THR A 51 16.32 4.09 2.14
N ALA A 52 15.51 3.44 1.30
CA ALA A 52 14.07 3.66 1.29
C ALA A 52 13.42 3.25 2.63
N ALA A 53 13.87 2.16 3.26
CA ALA A 53 13.38 1.75 4.60
C ALA A 53 13.84 2.73 5.70
N ALA A 54 15.08 3.21 5.62
CA ALA A 54 15.61 4.22 6.54
C ALA A 54 14.83 5.54 6.43
N LEU A 55 14.45 5.95 5.21
CA LEU A 55 13.59 7.12 4.99
C LEU A 55 12.24 6.96 5.70
N VAL A 56 11.62 5.78 5.63
CA VAL A 56 10.36 5.49 6.35
C VAL A 56 10.55 5.60 7.88
N ILE A 57 11.66 5.08 8.41
CA ILE A 57 11.99 5.18 9.85
C ILE A 57 12.12 6.65 10.26
N GLY A 58 12.85 7.45 9.50
CA GLY A 58 12.99 8.89 9.75
C GLY A 58 11.65 9.63 9.69
N ARG A 59 10.82 9.35 8.69
CA ARG A 59 9.48 9.96 8.55
C ARG A 59 8.55 9.61 9.71
N ARG A 60 8.64 8.38 10.22
CA ARG A 60 7.91 7.96 11.43
C ARG A 60 8.39 8.69 12.68
N ALA A 61 9.69 8.92 12.81
CA ALA A 61 10.22 9.72 13.91
C ALA A 61 9.67 11.16 13.88
N LEU A 62 9.43 11.69 12.68
CA LEU A 62 8.76 12.98 12.45
C LEU A 62 7.22 12.92 12.53
N LYS A 63 6.63 11.82 13.00
CA LYS A 63 5.17 11.61 13.12
C LYS A 63 4.38 11.69 11.81
N LEU A 64 5.04 11.46 10.67
CA LEU A 64 4.37 11.39 9.36
C LEU A 64 3.82 9.98 9.13
N SER A 65 2.54 9.87 8.75
CA SER A 65 1.92 8.58 8.41
C SER A 65 2.18 8.18 6.96
N GLU A 66 2.39 6.88 6.75
CA GLU A 66 2.65 6.28 5.45
C GLU A 66 1.38 5.60 4.93
N LYS A 67 0.65 6.33 4.09
CA LYS A 67 -0.56 5.82 3.46
C LYS A 67 -0.22 4.83 2.35
N ILE A 68 -1.08 3.82 2.18
CA ILE A 68 -0.99 2.88 1.08
C ILE A 68 -1.50 3.55 -0.23
N PRO A 69 -0.85 3.31 -1.38
CA PRO A 69 -1.34 3.81 -2.66
C PRO A 69 -2.78 3.38 -2.96
N LYS A 70 -3.63 4.32 -3.44
CA LYS A 70 -5.07 4.08 -3.73
C LYS A 70 -5.32 2.84 -4.59
N CYS A 71 -4.51 2.62 -5.62
CA CYS A 71 -4.63 1.45 -6.48
C CYS A 71 -4.43 0.10 -5.78
N LEU A 72 -3.80 0.07 -4.59
CA LEU A 72 -3.69 -1.15 -3.80
C LEU A 72 -4.83 -1.29 -2.79
N LEU A 73 -5.61 -0.25 -2.52
CA LEU A 73 -6.79 -0.35 -1.65
C LEU A 73 -7.90 -1.09 -2.38
N ARG A 74 -8.65 -1.90 -1.63
CA ARG A 74 -9.91 -2.45 -2.10
C ARG A 74 -11.08 -1.59 -1.62
N PRO A 75 -12.21 -1.56 -2.35
CA PRO A 75 -13.41 -0.83 -1.93
C PRO A 75 -13.90 -1.24 -0.54
N GLU A 76 -13.76 -2.53 -0.18
CA GLU A 76 -14.21 -3.08 1.11
C GLU A 76 -13.30 -2.70 2.29
N ASP A 77 -12.15 -2.08 2.02
CA ASP A 77 -11.10 -1.82 3.00
C ASP A 77 -11.12 -0.37 3.56
N VAL A 78 -12.15 0.42 3.25
CA VAL A 78 -12.29 1.85 3.64
C VAL A 78 -12.26 2.10 5.15
N ASN A 79 -12.69 1.14 5.98
CA ASN A 79 -12.73 1.27 7.44
C ASN A 79 -11.60 0.53 8.17
N LYS A 80 -10.61 -0.02 7.46
CA LYS A 80 -9.49 -0.75 8.08
C LYS A 80 -8.30 0.18 8.33
N HIS A 81 -7.57 -0.08 9.41
CA HIS A 81 -6.34 0.64 9.74
C HIS A 81 -5.23 0.37 8.71
N ASP A 82 -4.41 1.39 8.40
CA ASP A 82 -3.33 1.35 7.38
C ASP A 82 -2.42 0.12 7.51
N TRP A 83 -2.12 -0.31 8.74
CA TRP A 83 -1.23 -1.46 8.99
C TRP A 83 -1.81 -2.79 8.51
N SER A 84 -3.14 -2.93 8.49
CA SER A 84 -3.80 -4.13 8.00
C SER A 84 -3.63 -4.25 6.47
N HIS A 85 -3.70 -3.12 5.76
CA HIS A 85 -3.45 -3.11 4.32
C HIS A 85 -1.99 -3.45 4.01
N TRP A 86 -1.04 -2.87 4.75
CA TRP A 86 0.39 -3.18 4.60
C TRP A 86 0.72 -4.64 4.93
N ARG A 87 0.05 -5.22 5.94
CA ARG A 87 0.19 -6.64 6.27
C ARG A 87 -0.22 -7.53 5.10
N ARG A 88 -1.34 -7.23 4.44
CA ARG A 88 -1.79 -7.99 3.25
C ARG A 88 -0.75 -7.94 2.13
N VAL A 89 -0.25 -6.75 1.82
CA VAL A 89 0.77 -6.59 0.76
C VAL A 89 2.06 -7.33 1.12
N ALA A 90 2.51 -7.23 2.36
CA ALA A 90 3.69 -7.97 2.83
C ALA A 90 3.50 -9.48 2.74
N SER A 91 2.32 -9.99 3.09
CA SER A 91 1.98 -11.42 2.95
C SER A 91 1.99 -11.87 1.49
N PHE A 92 1.45 -11.06 0.57
CA PHE A 92 1.48 -11.36 -0.86
C PHE A 92 2.92 -11.42 -1.41
N ILE A 93 3.76 -10.42 -1.08
CA ILE A 93 5.17 -10.39 -1.48
C ILE A 93 5.91 -11.64 -0.98
N LYS A 94 5.64 -12.05 0.27
CA LYS A 94 6.24 -13.24 0.87
C LYS A 94 5.77 -14.52 0.17
N LEU A 95 4.48 -14.64 -0.11
CA LEU A 95 3.88 -15.80 -0.78
C LEU A 95 4.45 -15.99 -2.19
N HIS A 96 4.51 -14.92 -2.98
CA HIS A 96 5.01 -14.97 -4.36
C HIS A 96 6.53 -14.86 -4.47
N ARG A 97 7.26 -14.83 -3.34
CA ARG A 97 8.73 -14.73 -3.26
C ARG A 97 9.32 -13.65 -4.17
N ILE A 98 8.64 -12.50 -4.23
CA ILE A 98 9.02 -11.40 -5.13
C ILE A 98 10.38 -10.85 -4.69
N ARG A 99 11.32 -10.73 -5.64
CA ARG A 99 12.64 -10.18 -5.34
C ARG A 99 12.54 -8.69 -5.08
N ARG A 100 13.37 -8.17 -4.17
CA ARG A 100 13.39 -6.72 -3.87
C ARG A 100 13.69 -5.85 -5.10
N THR A 101 14.49 -6.35 -6.05
CA THR A 101 14.78 -5.66 -7.30
C THR A 101 13.55 -5.50 -8.19
N GLN A 102 12.63 -6.47 -8.20
CA GLN A 102 11.40 -6.42 -8.99
C GLN A 102 10.41 -5.38 -8.45
N LEU A 103 10.48 -5.08 -7.15
CA LEU A 103 9.65 -4.05 -6.52
C LEU A 103 10.02 -2.62 -6.96
N PHE A 104 11.09 -2.44 -7.76
CA PHE A 104 11.33 -1.15 -8.40
C PHE A 104 10.21 -0.81 -9.39
N GLN A 105 9.66 -1.82 -10.07
CA GLN A 105 8.43 -1.72 -10.86
C GLN A 105 7.28 -2.37 -10.10
N TRP A 106 7.05 -1.97 -8.85
CA TRP A 106 6.09 -2.64 -7.96
C TRP A 106 4.68 -2.75 -8.54
N ARG A 107 4.25 -1.82 -9.41
CA ARG A 107 2.94 -1.91 -10.08
C ARG A 107 2.81 -3.19 -10.90
N LYS A 108 3.83 -3.52 -11.71
CA LYS A 108 3.88 -4.76 -12.47
C LYS A 108 4.02 -5.98 -11.58
N ALA A 109 4.90 -5.88 -10.58
CA ALA A 109 5.14 -6.98 -9.64
C ALA A 109 3.91 -7.34 -8.79
N LEU A 110 3.02 -6.38 -8.55
CA LEU A 110 1.80 -6.55 -7.76
C LEU A 110 0.54 -6.61 -8.63
N GLU A 111 0.66 -6.86 -9.93
CA GLU A 111 -0.48 -6.99 -10.84
C GLU A 111 -1.50 -8.02 -10.33
N GLY A 112 -1.09 -9.12 -9.71
CA GLY A 112 -2.01 -10.10 -9.13
C GLY A 112 -2.90 -9.57 -7.98
N ILE A 113 -2.46 -8.51 -7.27
CA ILE A 113 -3.31 -7.80 -6.30
C ILE A 113 -4.23 -6.82 -7.03
N LEU A 114 -3.70 -6.15 -8.06
CA LEU A 114 -4.39 -5.12 -8.82
C LEU A 114 -5.49 -5.67 -9.72
N THR A 115 -5.29 -6.83 -10.34
CA THR A 115 -6.28 -7.45 -11.23
C THR A 115 -7.57 -7.75 -10.48
N HIS A 116 -7.49 -8.33 -9.28
CA HIS A 116 -8.68 -8.63 -8.47
C HIS A 116 -9.51 -7.38 -8.10
N SER A 117 -8.88 -6.19 -8.00
CA SER A 117 -9.58 -4.91 -7.79
C SER A 117 -10.03 -4.23 -9.09
N LEU A 118 -9.29 -4.41 -10.20
CA LEU A 118 -9.62 -3.84 -11.51
C LEU A 118 -10.86 -4.52 -12.14
N TRP A 119 -11.02 -5.84 -11.96
CA TRP A 119 -12.25 -6.54 -12.38
C TRP A 119 -13.48 -6.08 -11.56
N ALA A 120 -13.30 -5.74 -10.29
CA ALA A 120 -14.38 -5.23 -9.43
C ALA A 120 -14.86 -3.83 -9.88
N GLU A 121 -13.95 -2.93 -10.28
CA GLU A 121 -14.30 -1.62 -10.85
C GLU A 121 -15.00 -1.76 -12.22
N HIS A 122 -14.57 -2.70 -13.06
CA HIS A 122 -15.22 -2.98 -14.36
C HIS A 122 -16.67 -3.44 -14.17
N GLN A 123 -16.93 -4.30 -13.17
CA GLN A 123 -18.28 -4.76 -12.81
C GLN A 123 -19.16 -3.61 -12.32
N GLN A 124 -18.61 -2.70 -11.51
CA GLN A 124 -19.31 -1.53 -11.00
C GLN A 124 -19.67 -0.55 -12.12
N SER A 125 -18.77 -0.31 -13.09
CA SER A 125 -19.06 0.53 -14.27
C SER A 125 -20.09 -0.08 -15.22
N MET A 126 -20.16 -1.41 -15.32
CA MET A 126 -21.17 -2.12 -16.11
C MET A 126 -22.54 -2.17 -15.41
N GLN A 127 -22.59 -2.10 -14.07
CA GLN A 127 -23.85 -2.11 -13.33
C GLN A 127 -24.56 -0.75 -13.29
N VAL A 128 -23.88 0.37 -13.54
CA VAL A 128 -24.50 1.71 -13.52
C VAL A 128 -25.28 2.02 -14.82
N HIS A 129 -25.17 1.19 -15.87
CA HIS A 129 -26.02 1.26 -17.06
C HIS A 129 -27.04 0.11 -17.09
N ILE A 130 -28.05 0.19 -16.25
CA ILE A 130 -29.34 -0.44 -16.53
C ILE A 130 -30.37 0.68 -16.38
N GLU A 131 -30.61 1.40 -17.47
CA GLU A 131 -31.83 2.19 -17.60
C GLU A 131 -32.99 1.19 -17.56
N THR A 132 -33.74 1.18 -16.46
CA THR A 132 -35.05 0.55 -16.41
C THR A 132 -36.00 1.36 -17.30
N GLY A 133 -35.92 1.13 -18.61
CA GLY A 133 -36.92 1.59 -19.57
C GLY A 133 -38.20 0.77 -19.39
N ASP A 134 -39.22 1.38 -18.79
CA ASP A 134 -40.58 0.83 -18.74
C ASP A 134 -41.10 0.64 -20.18
N PRO A 135 -41.49 -0.59 -20.61
CA PRO A 135 -41.84 -0.87 -22.00
C PRO A 135 -43.23 -0.35 -22.43
N ARG A 136 -43.87 0.51 -21.63
CA ARG A 136 -45.22 1.02 -21.91
C ARG A 136 -45.20 2.43 -22.47
N ASN A 137 -44.62 2.62 -23.67
CA ASN A 137 -44.89 3.83 -24.46
C ASN A 137 -44.71 3.58 -25.96
N HIS A 138 -45.49 2.62 -26.48
CA HIS A 138 -45.74 2.52 -27.91
C HIS A 138 -47.24 2.33 -28.12
N LEU A 139 -47.98 3.44 -28.17
CA LEU A 139 -49.27 3.60 -28.87
C LEU A 139 -49.86 4.95 -28.50
N GLN A 140 -49.59 5.98 -29.29
CA GLN A 140 -50.60 6.92 -29.80
C GLN A 140 -49.90 7.96 -30.69
N SER A 141 -50.16 7.91 -32.00
CA SER A 141 -50.12 9.11 -32.85
C SER A 141 -51.44 9.13 -33.60
N PRO A 142 -52.34 10.09 -33.32
CA PRO A 142 -53.54 10.26 -34.12
C PRO A 142 -53.20 10.97 -35.43
N MET A 143 -53.67 10.39 -36.52
CA MET A 143 -53.73 11.01 -37.84
C MET A 143 -54.68 12.23 -37.82
N ALA A 144 -54.18 13.37 -38.28
CA ALA A 144 -54.91 14.55 -38.75
C ALA A 144 -53.89 15.43 -39.49
N ASN A 145 -54.08 16.05 -40.66
CA ASN A 145 -55.21 16.21 -41.56
C ASN A 145 -54.63 16.63 -42.94
N VAL A 146 -55.27 16.19 -44.03
CA VAL A 146 -55.51 16.97 -45.26
C VAL A 146 -57.01 17.01 -45.44
#